data_AF-A0A0B8NZC0-F1
#
_entry.id   AF-A0A0B8NZC0-F1
#
_cell.length_a   1.000
_cell.length_b   1.000
_cell.length_c   1.000
_cell.angle_alpha   90.00
_cell.angle_beta   90.00
_cell.angle_gamma   90.00
#
_symmetry.space_group_name_H-M   'P 1'
#
loop_
_entity.id
_entity.type
_entity.pdbx_description
1 polymer ?
#
loop_
_entity_poly.entity_id
_entity_poly.type
_entity_poly.pdbx_seq_one_letter_code
_entity_poly.pdbx_strand_id
1 'polypeptide(L)'
;MNYAVATEYGFFDYSIGLGTNLYTPLWKGAAIDIRHILPIANSDDYDDGYYAPDALENEIDRALVHQAFRLPADLMTQFSLGLVRSDYYGGQNETQWYSQSGMHNLGFEVGYFDADNSTEDAKTPMLAHYRLSVAQWNWQMQVQGGEFWGGDQGVKATSSHWLGDTRLDATYLNSEREQFVTLNVSIPLTFWRGMNPEYLTVRGVSEWNFGVQTRVGDTRNELNTGLGQTANNYHNLDRQYFDRARLNPNYFDSNPIRLRNAYMRYLDEVVYEN
;
A
#
# COMPACT_ATOMS: atom_id res chain seq x y z
N MET A 1 -7.61 0.72 9.83
CA MET A 1 -9.06 0.47 9.90
C MET A 1 -9.31 -0.76 9.09
N ASN A 2 -9.90 -1.75 9.73
CA ASN A 2 -10.45 -2.92 9.06
C ASN A 2 -11.97 -2.72 9.02
N TYR A 3 -12.62 -3.15 7.95
CA TYR A 3 -14.06 -3.02 7.83
C TYR A 3 -14.63 -4.08 6.89
N ALA A 4 -15.91 -4.36 7.09
CA ALA A 4 -16.72 -5.16 6.20
C ALA A 4 -17.96 -4.34 5.81
N VAL A 5 -18.40 -4.42 4.56
CA VAL A 5 -19.50 -3.61 4.04
C VAL A 5 -20.42 -4.44 3.17
N ALA A 6 -21.73 -4.24 3.32
CA ALA A 6 -22.79 -4.93 2.58
C ALA A 6 -22.63 -6.46 2.62
N THR A 7 -22.51 -7.01 3.82
CA THR A 7 -22.29 -8.43 4.08
C THR A 7 -23.57 -9.10 4.59
N GLU A 8 -23.56 -10.43 4.73
CA GLU A 8 -24.67 -11.15 5.35
C GLU A 8 -24.81 -10.86 6.86
N TYR A 9 -23.75 -10.33 7.48
CA TYR A 9 -23.71 -10.01 8.91
C TYR A 9 -24.14 -8.56 9.21
N GLY A 10 -23.89 -7.63 8.29
CA GLY A 10 -24.21 -6.22 8.51
C GLY A 10 -24.07 -5.34 7.27
N PHE A 11 -24.64 -4.13 7.35
CA PHE A 11 -24.41 -3.11 6.31
C PHE A 11 -22.99 -2.55 6.38
N PHE A 12 -22.47 -2.33 7.60
CA PHE A 12 -21.15 -1.76 7.81
C PHE A 12 -20.63 -2.12 9.20
N ASP A 13 -19.54 -2.88 9.22
CA ASP A 13 -18.81 -3.31 10.41
C ASP A 13 -17.39 -2.76 10.36
N TYR A 14 -16.84 -2.42 11.51
CA TYR A 14 -15.55 -1.74 11.56
C TYR A 14 -14.71 -2.10 12.77
N SER A 15 -13.39 -2.02 12.58
CA SER A 15 -12.40 -1.88 13.63
C SER A 15 -11.48 -0.70 13.32
N ILE A 16 -11.46 0.27 14.23
CA ILE A 16 -10.72 1.54 14.11
C ILE A 16 -9.62 1.56 15.15
N GLY A 17 -8.41 1.93 14.70
CA GLY A 17 -7.24 2.06 15.57
C GLY A 17 -6.33 3.18 15.11
N LEU A 18 -5.55 3.70 16.06
CA LEU A 18 -4.48 4.67 15.84
C LEU A 18 -3.19 3.93 15.48
N GLY A 19 -2.76 4.06 14.23
CA GLY A 19 -1.44 3.60 13.79
C GLY A 19 -0.37 4.66 14.03
N THR A 20 0.62 4.37 14.87
CA THR A 20 1.81 5.20 15.07
C THR A 20 3.00 4.58 14.37
N ASN A 21 3.68 5.35 13.52
CA ASN A 21 4.83 4.86 12.74
C ASN A 21 6.08 5.66 13.07
N LEU A 22 7.08 5.00 13.63
CA LEU A 22 8.42 5.54 13.84
C LEU A 22 9.31 5.15 12.65
N TYR A 23 9.78 6.15 11.90
CA TYR A 23 10.69 5.96 10.78
C TYR A 23 11.98 6.74 11.01
N THR A 24 13.11 6.04 10.95
CA THR A 24 14.44 6.64 11.17
C THR A 24 15.37 6.27 10.03
N PRO A 25 15.76 7.21 9.15
CA PRO A 25 16.82 6.96 8.17
C PRO A 25 18.15 6.83 8.90
N LEU A 26 18.90 5.78 8.60
CA LEU A 26 20.19 5.50 9.24
C LEU A 26 21.36 5.99 8.38
N TRP A 27 21.34 5.60 7.11
CA TRP A 27 22.28 6.05 6.07
C TRP A 27 21.58 5.93 4.71
N LYS A 28 22.30 6.24 3.62
CA LYS A 28 21.71 6.23 2.28
C LYS A 28 21.08 4.87 1.96
N GLY A 29 19.76 4.87 1.77
CA GLY A 29 18.96 3.70 1.47
C GLY A 29 18.62 2.82 2.68
N ALA A 30 19.22 3.05 3.86
CA ALA A 30 18.92 2.28 5.05
C ALA A 30 17.99 3.02 6.01
N ALA A 31 17.02 2.32 6.54
CA ALA A 31 16.08 2.87 7.51
C ALA A 31 15.52 1.81 8.44
N ILE A 32 15.10 2.25 9.62
CA ILE A 32 14.27 1.48 10.55
C ILE A 32 12.83 2.00 10.43
N ASP A 33 11.88 1.08 10.39
CA ASP A 33 10.46 1.36 10.29
C ASP A 33 9.68 0.50 11.29
N ILE A 34 9.16 1.12 12.34
CA ILE A 34 8.41 0.46 13.41
C ILE A 34 7.01 1.04 13.44
N ARG A 35 6.00 0.16 13.38
CA ARG A 35 4.59 0.52 13.44
C ARG A 35 3.94 -0.16 14.63
N HIS A 36 3.23 0.64 15.41
CA HIS A 36 2.37 0.20 16.49
C HIS A 36 0.92 0.57 16.18
N ILE A 37 -0.01 -0.33 16.51
CA ILE A 37 -1.45 -0.10 16.36
C ILE A 37 -2.06 -0.07 17.76
N LEU A 38 -2.89 0.94 18.02
CA LEU A 38 -3.70 1.03 19.23
C LEU A 38 -5.18 1.02 18.84
N PRO A 39 -5.97 0.01 19.21
CA PRO A 39 -7.41 0.00 18.94
C PRO A 39 -8.12 1.14 19.68
N ILE A 40 -9.10 1.73 19.01
CA ILE A 40 -9.91 2.84 19.53
C ILE A 40 -11.36 2.40 19.70
N ALA A 41 -11.94 1.80 18.66
CA ALA A 41 -13.35 1.44 18.63
C ALA A 41 -13.61 0.34 17.60
N ASN A 42 -14.50 -0.58 17.95
CA ASN A 42 -14.97 -1.67 17.10
C ASN A 42 -16.51 -1.65 17.03
N SER A 43 -17.07 -2.31 16.01
CA SER A 43 -18.47 -2.74 16.03
C SER A 43 -18.61 -4.09 16.74
N ASP A 44 -19.85 -4.44 17.13
CA ASP A 44 -20.15 -5.70 17.83
C ASP A 44 -19.60 -6.93 17.09
N ASP A 45 -19.67 -6.94 15.74
CA ASP A 45 -19.17 -8.05 14.93
C ASP A 45 -17.64 -8.17 14.90
N TYR A 46 -16.92 -7.09 15.22
CA TYR A 46 -15.46 -7.06 15.38
C TYR A 46 -15.02 -7.26 16.85
N ASP A 47 -15.89 -7.05 17.84
CA ASP A 47 -15.56 -7.31 19.24
C ASP A 47 -15.73 -8.79 19.59
N ASP A 48 -16.90 -9.38 19.30
CA ASP A 48 -17.24 -10.76 19.69
C ASP A 48 -17.91 -11.56 18.55
N GLY A 49 -18.01 -11.00 17.34
CA GLY A 49 -18.70 -11.62 16.21
C GLY A 49 -17.79 -12.28 15.17
N TYR A 50 -18.31 -12.38 13.94
CA TYR A 50 -17.62 -13.09 12.85
C TYR A 50 -16.29 -12.46 12.45
N TYR A 51 -16.14 -11.14 12.62
CA TYR A 51 -14.94 -10.38 12.26
C TYR A 51 -13.96 -10.19 13.42
N ALA A 52 -14.22 -10.77 14.60
CA ALA A 52 -13.32 -10.67 15.75
C ALA A 52 -11.86 -11.07 15.46
N PRO A 53 -11.57 -12.12 14.65
CA PRO A 53 -10.18 -12.45 14.28
C PRO A 53 -9.47 -11.39 13.43
N ASP A 54 -10.22 -10.52 12.76
CA ASP A 54 -9.70 -9.42 11.93
C ASP A 54 -9.70 -8.07 12.68
N ALA A 55 -10.02 -8.07 13.98
CA ALA A 55 -10.01 -6.86 14.79
C ALA A 55 -8.59 -6.30 14.95
N LEU A 56 -8.48 -4.98 15.04
CA LEU A 56 -7.20 -4.35 15.33
C LEU A 56 -6.83 -4.60 16.79
N GLU A 57 -5.64 -5.13 17.02
CA GLU A 57 -5.11 -5.37 18.35
C GLU A 57 -4.08 -4.31 18.76
N ASN A 58 -3.79 -4.27 20.07
CA ASN A 58 -2.80 -3.36 20.62
C ASN A 58 -1.40 -3.99 20.55
N GLU A 59 -0.70 -3.75 19.45
CA GLU A 59 0.51 -4.52 19.11
C GLU A 59 1.48 -3.78 18.18
N ILE A 60 2.67 -4.36 18.04
CA ILE A 60 3.65 -3.94 17.03
C ILE A 60 3.36 -4.70 15.73
N ASP A 61 2.51 -4.11 14.89
CA ASP A 61 2.17 -4.62 13.55
C ASP A 61 3.41 -4.86 12.67
N ARG A 62 4.45 -4.02 12.79
CA ARG A 62 5.66 -4.15 11.97
C ARG A 62 6.88 -3.57 12.66
N ALA A 63 8.01 -4.25 12.53
CA ALA A 63 9.32 -3.71 12.87
C ALA A 63 10.35 -4.20 11.85
N LEU A 64 10.68 -3.34 10.88
CA LEU A 64 11.55 -3.68 9.76
C LEU A 64 12.80 -2.81 9.72
N VAL A 65 13.88 -3.44 9.26
CA VAL A 65 15.07 -2.75 8.76
C VAL A 65 15.06 -2.87 7.24
N HIS A 66 15.19 -1.73 6.57
CA HIS A 66 15.26 -1.63 5.12
C HIS A 66 16.68 -1.27 4.68
N GLN A 67 17.10 -1.80 3.52
CA GLN A 67 18.26 -1.35 2.79
C GLN A 67 17.95 -1.35 1.30
N ALA A 68 17.86 -0.15 0.72
CA ALA A 68 17.64 0.09 -0.70
C ALA A 68 18.96 0.41 -1.43
N PHE A 69 19.07 -0.06 -2.66
CA PHE A 69 20.18 0.16 -3.56
C PHE A 69 19.66 0.60 -4.93
N ARG A 70 20.32 1.60 -5.51
CA ARG A 70 20.14 1.94 -6.93
C ARG A 70 21.18 1.18 -7.74
N LEU A 71 20.73 0.45 -8.74
CA LEU A 71 21.55 -0.35 -9.63
C LEU A 71 21.65 0.34 -11.01
N PRO A 72 22.58 -0.09 -11.88
CA PRO A 72 22.62 0.38 -13.27
C PRO A 72 21.31 0.09 -14.02
N ALA A 73 21.10 0.78 -15.15
CA ALA A 73 19.93 0.62 -16.03
C ALA A 73 18.57 0.89 -15.35
N ASP A 74 18.51 1.93 -14.51
CA ASP A 74 17.28 2.41 -13.85
C ASP A 74 16.55 1.35 -13.01
N LEU A 75 17.34 0.43 -12.44
CA LEU A 75 16.91 -0.56 -11.48
C LEU A 75 17.07 -0.04 -10.05
N MET A 76 16.12 -0.38 -9.20
CA MET A 76 16.19 -0.16 -7.76
C MET A 76 15.74 -1.42 -7.04
N THR A 77 16.47 -1.80 -6.01
CA THR A 77 16.15 -2.98 -5.20
C THR A 77 16.18 -2.62 -3.72
N GLN A 78 15.29 -3.19 -2.92
CA GLN A 78 15.20 -3.00 -1.49
C GLN A 78 15.07 -4.35 -0.79
N PHE A 79 15.95 -4.57 0.19
CA PHE A 79 15.83 -5.68 1.12
C PHE A 79 15.19 -5.17 2.41
N SER A 80 14.26 -5.95 2.95
CA SER A 80 13.59 -5.64 4.21
C SER A 80 13.63 -6.89 5.08
N LEU A 81 14.00 -6.74 6.35
CA LEU A 81 14.15 -7.83 7.31
C LEU A 81 13.52 -7.44 8.65
N GLY A 82 12.80 -8.35 9.29
CA GLY A 82 12.23 -8.14 10.62
C GLY A 82 10.85 -8.76 10.80
N LEU A 83 10.02 -8.11 11.62
CA LEU A 83 8.68 -8.53 11.98
C LEU A 83 7.62 -7.85 11.10
N VAL A 84 6.63 -8.61 10.65
CA VAL A 84 5.47 -8.14 9.87
C VAL A 84 4.20 -8.82 10.38
N ARG A 85 3.08 -8.10 10.38
CA ARG A 85 1.77 -8.58 10.88
C ARG A 85 1.86 -9.20 12.28
N SER A 86 2.71 -8.62 13.14
CA SER A 86 2.89 -8.97 14.56
C SER A 86 3.49 -10.34 14.86
N ASP A 87 3.23 -11.35 14.04
CA ASP A 87 3.58 -12.74 14.32
C ASP A 87 4.50 -13.37 13.28
N TYR A 88 4.90 -12.65 12.23
CA TYR A 88 5.71 -13.19 11.15
C TYR A 88 7.11 -12.57 11.10
N TYR A 89 8.13 -13.39 11.31
CA TYR A 89 9.53 -12.99 11.20
C TYR A 89 10.12 -13.46 9.88
N GLY A 90 10.79 -12.56 9.19
CA GLY A 90 11.41 -12.95 7.93
C GLY A 90 12.01 -11.81 7.14
N GLY A 91 12.00 -12.01 5.84
CA GLY A 91 12.62 -11.10 4.90
C GLY A 91 11.91 -11.05 3.57
N GLN A 92 12.04 -9.90 2.91
CA GLN A 92 11.60 -9.74 1.54
C GLN A 92 12.57 -8.89 0.73
N ASN A 93 12.56 -9.13 -0.57
CA ASN A 93 13.18 -8.29 -1.57
C ASN A 93 12.10 -7.72 -2.50
N GLU A 94 12.19 -6.43 -2.76
CA GLU A 94 11.45 -5.78 -3.84
C GLU A 94 12.45 -5.21 -4.84
N THR A 95 12.24 -5.47 -6.13
CA THR A 95 13.03 -4.90 -7.21
C THR A 95 12.13 -4.25 -8.23
N GLN A 96 12.44 -3.02 -8.63
CA GLN A 96 11.71 -2.27 -9.62
C GLN A 96 12.63 -1.73 -10.71
N TRP A 97 12.14 -1.80 -11.94
CA TRP A 97 12.71 -1.16 -13.10
C TRP A 97 11.74 -0.13 -13.65
N TYR A 98 12.25 1.01 -14.11
CA TYR A 98 11.49 2.00 -14.86
C TYR A 98 12.14 2.26 -16.23
N SER A 99 11.32 2.47 -17.26
CA SER A 99 11.82 3.03 -18.51
C SER A 99 12.36 4.44 -18.26
N GLN A 100 13.26 4.94 -19.12
CA GLN A 100 13.80 6.29 -19.00
C GLN A 100 12.70 7.38 -18.98
N SER A 101 11.60 7.15 -19.70
CA SER A 101 10.42 8.02 -19.66
C SER A 101 9.60 7.88 -18.38
N GLY A 102 9.70 6.74 -17.68
CA GLY A 102 8.85 6.33 -16.56
C GLY A 102 7.47 5.81 -16.98
N MET A 103 7.20 5.69 -18.29
CA MET A 103 5.93 5.16 -18.80
C MET A 103 5.78 3.66 -18.51
N HIS A 104 6.87 2.90 -18.49
CA HIS A 104 6.85 1.47 -18.21
C HIS A 104 7.53 1.19 -16.89
N ASN A 105 6.91 0.32 -16.09
CA ASN A 105 7.48 -0.19 -14.85
C ASN A 105 7.34 -1.71 -14.81
N LEU A 106 8.42 -2.38 -14.42
CA LEU A 106 8.43 -3.81 -14.10
C LEU A 106 8.82 -3.94 -12.64
N GLY A 107 8.05 -4.68 -11.86
CA GLY A 107 8.36 -4.93 -10.46
C GLY A 107 8.33 -6.41 -10.14
N PHE A 108 9.13 -6.77 -9.14
CA PHE A 108 9.25 -8.12 -8.61
C PHE A 108 9.35 -8.04 -7.09
N GLU A 109 8.57 -8.86 -6.40
CA GLU A 109 8.55 -8.97 -4.94
C GLU A 109 8.67 -10.45 -4.58
N VAL A 110 9.58 -10.77 -3.67
CA VAL A 110 9.71 -12.12 -3.11
C VAL A 110 9.95 -12.02 -1.62
N GLY A 111 9.32 -12.89 -0.84
CA GLY A 111 9.50 -12.94 0.61
C GLY A 111 9.47 -14.35 1.17
N TYR A 112 9.98 -14.47 2.39
CA TYR A 112 9.89 -15.66 3.21
C TYR A 112 9.70 -15.21 4.65
N PHE A 113 8.64 -15.69 5.30
CA PHE A 113 8.27 -15.31 6.64
C PHE A 113 7.79 -16.52 7.44
N ASP A 114 8.48 -16.83 8.53
CA ASP A 114 8.08 -17.86 9.48
C ASP A 114 7.13 -17.25 10.52
N ALA A 115 6.09 -17.99 10.88
CA ALA A 115 5.24 -17.62 12.00
C ALA A 115 5.96 -17.88 13.32
N ASP A 116 5.80 -16.98 14.29
CA ASP A 116 6.31 -17.13 15.65
C ASP A 116 5.64 -18.30 16.38
N ASN A 117 4.37 -18.58 16.03
CA ASN A 117 3.61 -19.71 16.53
C ASN A 117 3.65 -20.92 15.58
N SER A 118 3.99 -22.10 16.10
CA SER A 118 4.23 -23.32 15.33
C SER A 118 3.01 -23.92 14.63
N THR A 119 1.82 -23.36 14.82
CA THR A 119 0.57 -23.81 14.20
C THR A 119 0.29 -23.16 12.86
N GLU A 120 0.97 -22.07 12.52
CA GLU A 120 0.78 -21.37 11.25
C GLU A 120 1.90 -21.69 10.26
N ASP A 121 1.53 -21.86 8.99
CA ASP A 121 2.48 -22.11 7.91
C ASP A 121 3.26 -20.84 7.54
N ALA A 122 4.53 -21.03 7.19
CA ALA A 122 5.36 -19.96 6.64
C ALA A 122 4.73 -19.35 5.37
N LYS A 123 4.92 -18.03 5.19
CA LYS A 123 4.42 -17.28 4.03
C LYS A 123 5.55 -17.00 3.04
N THR A 124 5.33 -17.37 1.78
CA THR A 124 6.31 -17.25 0.71
C THR A 124 5.78 -16.45 -0.49
N PRO A 125 5.37 -15.18 -0.31
CA PRO A 125 4.84 -14.40 -1.41
C PRO A 125 5.88 -14.24 -2.52
N MET A 126 5.46 -14.41 -3.77
CA MET A 126 6.27 -14.23 -4.96
C MET A 126 5.42 -13.59 -6.05
N LEU A 127 5.63 -12.30 -6.31
CA LEU A 127 4.81 -11.50 -7.20
C LEU A 127 5.67 -10.82 -8.25
N ALA A 128 5.15 -10.75 -9.47
CA ALA A 128 5.69 -9.90 -10.52
C ALA A 128 4.58 -8.99 -11.04
N HIS A 129 4.93 -7.78 -11.44
CA HIS A 129 3.98 -6.88 -12.08
C HIS A 129 4.59 -6.09 -13.22
N TYR A 130 3.71 -5.67 -14.12
CA TYR A 130 3.98 -4.67 -15.13
C TYR A 130 2.96 -3.54 -15.01
N ARG A 131 3.43 -2.30 -15.01
CA ARG A 131 2.59 -1.09 -14.99
C ARG A 131 2.91 -0.20 -16.18
N LEU A 132 1.86 0.19 -16.91
CA LEU A 132 1.87 1.24 -17.91
C LEU A 132 1.31 2.53 -17.31
N SER A 133 2.06 3.63 -17.37
CA SER A 133 1.68 4.94 -16.84
C SER A 133 1.58 5.99 -17.94
N VAL A 134 0.35 6.39 -18.29
CA VAL A 134 0.07 7.40 -19.31
C VAL A 134 -0.24 8.73 -18.62
N ALA A 135 0.82 9.49 -18.37
CA ALA A 135 0.75 10.75 -17.60
C ALA A 135 -0.21 11.79 -18.20
N GLN A 136 -0.31 11.85 -19.53
CA GLN A 136 -1.20 12.77 -20.26
C GLN A 136 -2.68 12.58 -19.90
N TRP A 137 -3.07 11.36 -19.54
CA TRP A 137 -4.44 11.01 -19.18
C TRP A 137 -4.61 10.82 -17.67
N ASN A 138 -3.56 11.05 -16.89
CA ASN A 138 -3.53 10.75 -15.46
C ASN A 138 -4.00 9.31 -15.17
N TRP A 139 -3.63 8.38 -16.05
CA TRP A 139 -4.13 7.00 -16.05
C TRP A 139 -2.99 6.00 -15.99
N GLN A 140 -3.20 4.90 -15.27
CA GLN A 140 -2.25 3.81 -15.15
C GLN A 140 -2.98 2.47 -15.26
N MET A 141 -2.32 1.48 -15.85
CA MET A 141 -2.78 0.10 -15.88
C MET A 141 -1.68 -0.79 -15.33
N GLN A 142 -1.99 -1.59 -14.31
CA GLN A 142 -1.09 -2.56 -13.73
C GLN A 142 -1.65 -3.97 -13.89
N VAL A 143 -0.81 -4.91 -14.29
CA VAL A 143 -1.08 -6.34 -14.21
C VAL A 143 -0.04 -6.95 -13.29
N GLN A 144 -0.49 -7.63 -12.24
CA GLN A 144 0.32 -8.31 -11.24
C GLN A 144 -0.10 -9.78 -11.18
N GLY A 145 0.85 -10.69 -10.97
CA GLY A 145 0.52 -12.09 -10.73
C GLY A 145 1.62 -12.85 -10.02
N GLY A 146 1.26 -14.03 -9.53
CA GLY A 146 2.13 -14.90 -8.75
C GLY A 146 1.41 -15.42 -7.51
N GLU A 147 2.18 -15.73 -6.47
CA GLU A 147 1.71 -16.20 -5.18
C GLU A 147 1.60 -15.03 -4.20
N PHE A 148 0.39 -14.81 -3.69
CA PHE A 148 0.08 -13.75 -2.75
C PHE A 148 0.42 -14.17 -1.30
N TRP A 149 0.31 -13.23 -0.36
CA TRP A 149 0.58 -13.46 1.06
C TRP A 149 -0.24 -14.61 1.64
N GLY A 150 -1.50 -14.76 1.21
CA GLY A 150 -2.38 -15.85 1.64
C GLY A 150 -1.99 -17.24 1.13
N GLY A 151 -0.94 -17.33 0.30
CA GLY A 151 -0.55 -18.54 -0.42
C GLY A 151 -1.41 -18.81 -1.67
N ASP A 152 -2.38 -17.94 -1.98
CA ASP A 152 -3.20 -18.06 -3.16
C ASP A 152 -2.45 -17.57 -4.40
N GLN A 153 -2.54 -18.34 -5.49
CA GLN A 153 -1.96 -17.93 -6.77
C GLN A 153 -3.01 -17.26 -7.64
N GLY A 154 -2.62 -16.18 -8.32
CA GLY A 154 -3.58 -15.45 -9.14
C GLY A 154 -2.99 -14.34 -9.98
N VAL A 155 -3.88 -13.67 -10.70
CA VAL A 155 -3.58 -12.49 -11.52
C VAL A 155 -4.55 -11.38 -11.14
N LYS A 156 -4.00 -10.19 -10.93
CA LYS A 156 -4.69 -8.95 -10.57
C LYS A 156 -4.42 -7.89 -11.62
N ALA A 157 -5.48 -7.38 -12.23
CA ALA A 157 -5.42 -6.26 -13.16
C ALA A 157 -6.05 -5.03 -12.50
N THR A 158 -5.35 -3.90 -12.48
CA THR A 158 -5.79 -2.67 -11.82
C THR A 158 -5.67 -1.50 -12.78
N SER A 159 -6.79 -0.83 -13.04
CA SER A 159 -6.86 0.43 -13.76
C SER A 159 -6.99 1.57 -12.73
N SER A 160 -6.06 2.52 -12.77
CA SER A 160 -5.99 3.62 -11.82
C SER A 160 -6.12 4.95 -12.56
N HIS A 161 -6.95 5.85 -12.04
CA HIS A 161 -7.08 7.23 -12.53
C HIS A 161 -6.82 8.22 -11.40
N TRP A 162 -5.88 9.13 -11.63
CA TRP A 162 -5.58 10.24 -10.74
C TRP A 162 -6.46 11.45 -11.05
N LEU A 163 -7.12 11.96 -10.01
CA LEU A 163 -7.91 13.19 -10.00
C LEU A 163 -7.22 14.17 -9.04
N GLY A 164 -6.22 14.87 -9.55
CA GLY A 164 -5.32 15.71 -8.73
C GLY A 164 -4.46 14.85 -7.82
N ASP A 165 -4.85 14.76 -6.55
CA ASP A 165 -4.16 13.96 -5.53
C ASP A 165 -5.02 12.79 -5.01
N THR A 166 -6.28 12.73 -5.42
CA THR A 166 -7.15 11.56 -5.21
C THR A 166 -6.90 10.54 -6.31
N ARG A 167 -7.00 9.25 -5.99
CA ARG A 167 -6.91 8.16 -6.96
C ARG A 167 -8.17 7.31 -6.93
N LEU A 168 -8.67 6.94 -8.09
CA LEU A 168 -9.72 5.94 -8.27
C LEU A 168 -9.11 4.69 -8.90
N ASP A 169 -9.35 3.54 -8.30
CA ASP A 169 -8.86 2.25 -8.79
C ASP A 169 -10.04 1.33 -9.08
N ALA A 170 -9.99 0.65 -10.23
CA ALA A 170 -10.84 -0.48 -10.56
C ALA A 170 -9.96 -1.71 -10.75
N THR A 171 -10.18 -2.72 -9.93
CA THR A 171 -9.35 -3.94 -9.89
C THR A 171 -10.19 -5.15 -10.23
N TYR A 172 -9.64 -6.03 -11.05
CA TYR A 172 -10.13 -7.38 -11.27
C TYR A 172 -9.07 -8.37 -10.78
N LEU A 173 -9.43 -9.25 -9.84
CA LEU A 173 -8.59 -10.32 -9.32
C LEU A 173 -9.17 -11.65 -9.78
N ASN A 174 -8.33 -12.52 -10.33
CA ASN A 174 -8.64 -13.91 -10.61
C ASN A 174 -7.61 -14.78 -9.89
N SER A 175 -8.03 -15.40 -8.80
CA SER A 175 -7.24 -16.32 -7.99
C SER A 175 -7.70 -17.76 -8.27
N GLU A 176 -6.89 -18.76 -7.92
CA GLU A 176 -7.21 -20.19 -8.14
C GLU A 176 -8.61 -20.60 -7.67
N ARG A 177 -9.10 -19.94 -6.61
CA ARG A 177 -10.38 -20.27 -6.00
C ARG A 177 -11.51 -19.35 -6.46
N GLU A 178 -11.22 -18.06 -6.65
CA GLU A 178 -12.27 -17.03 -6.75
C GLU A 178 -11.87 -15.82 -7.59
N GLN A 179 -12.90 -15.13 -8.10
CA GLN A 179 -12.76 -13.91 -8.87
C GLN A 179 -13.42 -12.74 -8.15
N PHE A 180 -12.76 -11.58 -8.16
CA PHE A 180 -13.27 -10.37 -7.52
C PHE A 180 -13.16 -9.17 -8.42
N VAL A 181 -14.11 -8.25 -8.23
CA VAL A 181 -14.04 -6.88 -8.69
C VAL A 181 -13.99 -5.96 -7.47
N THR A 182 -13.03 -5.03 -7.47
CA THR A 182 -12.88 -4.04 -6.40
C THR A 182 -12.86 -2.64 -6.99
N LEU A 183 -13.65 -1.74 -6.42
CA LEU A 183 -13.54 -0.30 -6.67
C LEU A 183 -12.96 0.34 -5.43
N ASN A 184 -11.89 1.14 -5.58
CA ASN A 184 -11.20 1.80 -4.49
C ASN A 184 -11.02 3.29 -4.76
N VAL A 185 -11.17 4.10 -3.70
CA VAL A 185 -10.82 5.52 -3.70
C VAL A 185 -9.72 5.76 -2.67
N SER A 186 -8.66 6.44 -3.11
CA SER A 186 -7.55 6.87 -2.27
C SER A 186 -7.56 8.38 -2.12
N ILE A 187 -7.68 8.89 -0.89
CA ILE A 187 -7.75 10.33 -0.60
C ILE A 187 -6.59 10.70 0.33
N PRO A 188 -5.75 11.69 -0.01
CA PRO A 188 -4.75 12.21 0.90
C PRO A 188 -5.42 12.97 2.03
N LEU A 189 -5.25 12.48 3.27
CA LEU A 189 -5.74 13.16 4.48
C LEU A 189 -4.65 14.00 5.17
N THR A 190 -3.47 14.09 4.56
CA THR A 190 -2.36 14.86 5.11
C THR A 190 -2.53 16.35 4.82
N PHE A 191 -1.99 17.17 5.71
CA PHE A 191 -1.78 18.58 5.39
C PHE A 191 -0.92 18.71 4.14
N TRP A 192 -1.24 19.70 3.32
CA TRP A 192 -0.55 20.00 2.06
C TRP A 192 0.93 20.29 2.27
N ARG A 193 1.26 20.89 3.41
CA ARG A 193 2.62 21.15 3.87
C ARG A 193 2.96 20.22 5.03
N GLY A 194 4.06 19.50 4.88
CA GLY A 194 4.67 18.77 5.99
C GLY A 194 5.30 19.75 6.98
N MET A 195 5.31 19.38 8.26
CA MET A 195 6.05 20.14 9.27
C MET A 195 7.55 20.08 8.95
N ASN A 196 8.30 21.14 9.24
CA ASN A 196 9.77 21.17 9.12
C ASN A 196 10.49 21.46 10.46
N PRO A 197 10.27 20.64 11.51
CA PRO A 197 10.98 20.75 12.77
C PRO A 197 12.39 20.14 12.66
N GLU A 198 13.32 20.61 13.49
CA GLU A 198 14.75 20.23 13.41
C GLU A 198 15.02 18.75 13.76
N TYR A 199 14.24 18.15 14.68
CA TYR A 199 14.54 16.82 15.23
C TYR A 199 13.46 15.76 15.03
N LEU A 200 12.17 16.14 15.04
CA LEU A 200 11.05 15.19 14.99
C LEU A 200 9.93 15.72 14.12
N THR A 201 9.70 15.11 12.96
CA THR A 201 8.59 15.46 12.07
C THR A 201 7.39 14.55 12.30
N VAL A 202 6.23 15.14 12.58
CA VAL A 202 4.96 14.41 12.63
C VAL A 202 4.27 14.53 11.27
N ARG A 203 3.86 13.39 10.69
CA ARG A 203 3.14 13.33 9.42
C ARG A 203 2.01 12.31 9.51
N GLY A 204 0.88 12.62 8.87
CA GLY A 204 -0.18 11.64 8.63
C GLY A 204 0.21 10.60 7.57
N VAL A 205 -0.58 9.53 7.48
CA VAL A 205 -0.51 8.56 6.38
C VAL A 205 -0.72 9.29 5.04
N SER A 206 0.01 8.88 4.00
CA SER A 206 -0.04 9.59 2.70
C SER A 206 -1.45 9.59 2.09
N GLU A 207 -2.27 8.59 2.42
CA GLU A 207 -3.65 8.50 1.97
C GLU A 207 -4.48 7.62 2.89
N TRP A 208 -5.78 7.86 2.89
CA TRP A 208 -6.80 6.95 3.31
C TRP A 208 -7.35 6.22 2.09
N ASN A 209 -7.48 4.90 2.17
CA ASN A 209 -8.03 4.06 1.12
C ASN A 209 -9.38 3.52 1.57
N PHE A 210 -10.38 3.60 0.71
CA PHE A 210 -11.68 2.99 0.89
C PHE A 210 -12.07 2.24 -0.38
N GLY A 211 -12.16 0.92 -0.26
CA GLY A 211 -12.54 0.03 -1.33
C GLY A 211 -13.75 -0.84 -1.01
N VAL A 212 -14.57 -1.10 -2.01
CA VAL A 212 -15.63 -2.11 -1.95
C VAL A 212 -15.26 -3.21 -2.92
N GLN A 213 -15.24 -4.45 -2.41
CA GLN A 213 -14.93 -5.64 -3.18
C GLN A 213 -16.17 -6.52 -3.27
N THR A 214 -16.38 -7.13 -4.44
CA THR A 214 -17.45 -8.10 -4.66
C THR A 214 -16.90 -9.31 -5.39
N ARG A 215 -17.39 -10.51 -5.03
CA ARG A 215 -17.12 -11.72 -5.79
C ARG A 215 -17.87 -11.68 -7.11
N VAL A 216 -17.25 -12.19 -8.16
CA VAL A 216 -17.84 -12.35 -9.49
C VAL A 216 -17.56 -13.76 -10.02
N GLY A 217 -18.26 -14.17 -11.08
CA GLY A 217 -18.02 -15.47 -11.73
C GLY A 217 -18.57 -16.68 -10.98
N ASP A 218 -19.28 -16.49 -9.87
CA ASP A 218 -19.97 -17.54 -9.12
C ASP A 218 -21.48 -17.25 -9.00
N THR A 219 -22.26 -18.30 -8.75
CA THR A 219 -23.71 -18.26 -8.53
C THR A 219 -24.11 -17.70 -7.16
N ARG A 220 -23.17 -17.67 -6.21
CA ARG A 220 -23.34 -17.13 -4.87
C ARG A 220 -22.26 -16.10 -4.56
N ASN A 221 -22.64 -15.02 -3.91
CA ASN A 221 -21.75 -13.97 -3.43
C ASN A 221 -21.60 -14.11 -1.91
N GLU A 222 -21.11 -15.28 -1.49
CA GLU A 222 -20.80 -15.54 -0.08
C GLU A 222 -19.52 -14.78 0.31
N LEU A 223 -19.47 -14.29 1.54
CA LEU A 223 -18.33 -13.54 2.06
C LEU A 223 -17.04 -14.37 1.99
N ASN A 224 -15.99 -13.78 1.43
CA ASN A 224 -14.64 -14.32 1.53
C ASN A 224 -13.65 -13.19 1.83
N THR A 225 -12.75 -13.43 2.78
CA THR A 225 -11.72 -12.50 3.21
C THR A 225 -10.33 -13.03 2.79
N GLY A 226 -9.39 -12.10 2.54
CA GLY A 226 -7.97 -12.46 2.52
C GLY A 226 -7.31 -12.82 1.18
N LEU A 227 -8.01 -12.75 0.03
CA LEU A 227 -7.41 -13.09 -1.27
C LEU A 227 -6.64 -11.92 -1.92
N GLY A 228 -5.55 -12.24 -2.62
CA GLY A 228 -4.75 -11.24 -3.34
C GLY A 228 -3.99 -10.24 -2.45
N GLN A 229 -3.81 -10.55 -1.17
CA GLN A 229 -3.07 -9.73 -0.21
C GLN A 229 -1.57 -9.76 -0.50
N THR A 230 -0.89 -8.64 -0.33
CA THR A 230 0.58 -8.59 -0.36
C THR A 230 1.12 -8.43 1.05
N ALA A 231 2.45 -8.48 1.22
CA ALA A 231 3.07 -8.18 2.52
C ALA A 231 2.80 -6.72 2.99
N ASN A 232 2.31 -5.86 2.09
CA ASN A 232 1.80 -4.51 2.35
C ASN A 232 2.68 -3.66 3.28
N ASN A 233 3.96 -3.53 2.92
CA ASN A 233 4.86 -2.65 3.64
C ASN A 233 4.60 -1.18 3.27
N TYR A 234 4.43 -0.34 4.30
CA TYR A 234 4.25 1.09 4.09
C TYR A 234 5.51 1.73 3.47
N HIS A 235 6.69 1.21 3.82
CA HIS A 235 7.97 1.55 3.21
C HIS A 235 8.31 0.57 2.06
N ASN A 236 7.78 0.86 0.86
CA ASN A 236 8.08 0.12 -0.37
C ASN A 236 8.68 1.04 -1.44
N LEU A 237 9.30 0.44 -2.47
CA LEU A 237 9.98 1.21 -3.51
C LEU A 237 9.02 2.15 -4.25
N ASP A 238 7.84 1.65 -4.60
CA ASP A 238 6.84 2.39 -5.37
C ASP A 238 6.43 3.70 -4.69
N ARG A 239 6.17 3.65 -3.38
CA ARG A 239 5.71 4.82 -2.61
C ARG A 239 6.84 5.73 -2.21
N GLN A 240 7.96 5.19 -1.73
CA GLN A 240 9.00 5.98 -1.07
C GLN A 240 9.97 6.64 -2.05
N TYR A 241 10.23 5.97 -3.18
CA TYR A 241 11.24 6.43 -4.14
C TYR A 241 10.64 6.85 -5.47
N PHE A 242 9.46 6.34 -5.85
CA PHE A 242 8.86 6.60 -7.16
C PHE A 242 7.53 7.36 -7.16
N ASP A 243 6.97 7.65 -5.98
CA ASP A 243 5.63 8.27 -5.80
C ASP A 243 4.58 7.64 -6.73
N ARG A 244 4.54 6.30 -6.77
CA ARG A 244 3.63 5.52 -7.62
C ARG A 244 3.74 5.87 -9.09
N ALA A 245 4.96 5.91 -9.60
CA ALA A 245 5.28 6.31 -10.97
C ALA A 245 4.88 7.76 -11.32
N ARG A 246 4.90 8.68 -10.34
CA ARG A 246 4.75 10.13 -10.57
C ARG A 246 6.06 10.90 -10.42
N LEU A 247 7.14 10.27 -9.94
CA LEU A 247 8.50 10.82 -9.97
C LEU A 247 9.26 10.40 -11.22
N ASN A 248 8.79 10.83 -12.40
CA ASN A 248 9.48 10.56 -13.67
C ASN A 248 9.34 11.71 -14.68
N PRO A 249 10.20 11.75 -15.71
CA PRO A 249 10.19 12.82 -16.72
C PRO A 249 8.82 12.98 -17.39
N ASN A 250 8.18 11.89 -17.80
CA ASN A 250 6.88 11.93 -18.48
C ASN A 250 5.79 12.61 -17.63
N TYR A 251 5.80 12.36 -16.31
CA TYR A 251 4.87 13.00 -15.39
C TYR A 251 5.13 14.51 -15.27
N PHE A 252 6.39 14.92 -15.10
CA PHE A 252 6.75 16.33 -14.97
C PHE A 252 6.42 17.13 -16.24
N ASP A 253 6.71 16.57 -17.42
CA ASP A 253 6.43 17.20 -18.71
C ASP A 253 4.93 17.32 -18.99
N SER A 254 4.13 16.35 -18.54
CA SER A 254 2.69 16.31 -18.78
C SER A 254 1.88 17.14 -17.76
N ASN A 255 2.45 17.48 -16.60
CA ASN A 255 1.74 18.14 -15.50
C ASN A 255 2.32 19.50 -15.04
N PRO A 256 2.84 20.38 -15.93
CA PRO A 256 3.53 21.60 -15.52
C PRO A 256 2.61 22.60 -14.79
N ILE A 257 1.33 22.68 -15.19
CA ILE A 257 0.36 23.57 -14.55
C ILE A 257 0.07 23.11 -13.11
N ARG A 258 -0.09 21.80 -12.88
CA ARG A 258 -0.30 21.26 -11.53
C ARG A 258 0.91 21.54 -10.64
N LEU A 259 2.12 21.34 -11.14
CA LEU A 259 3.35 21.59 -10.39
C LEU A 259 3.48 23.08 -10.05
N ARG A 260 3.18 23.97 -11.01
CA ARG A 260 3.13 25.41 -10.75
C ARG A 260 2.10 25.75 -9.68
N ASN A 261 0.89 25.20 -9.76
CA ASN A 261 -0.17 25.48 -8.79
C ASN A 261 0.21 24.97 -7.39
N ALA A 262 0.83 23.79 -7.29
CA ALA A 262 1.34 23.26 -6.03
C ALA A 262 2.42 24.18 -5.44
N TYR A 263 3.33 24.70 -6.28
CA TYR A 263 4.34 25.65 -5.85
C TYR A 263 3.76 27.01 -5.42
N MET A 264 2.80 27.56 -6.17
CA MET A 264 2.13 28.81 -5.79
C MET A 264 1.40 28.67 -4.46
N ARG A 265 0.70 27.55 -4.26
CA ARG A 265 0.02 27.26 -2.99
C ARG A 265 1.00 27.11 -1.83
N TYR A 266 2.15 26.49 -2.08
CA TYR A 266 3.24 26.45 -1.10
C TYR A 266 3.74 27.85 -0.73
N LEU A 267 3.89 28.76 -1.70
CA LEU A 267 4.29 30.14 -1.42
C LEU A 267 3.23 30.91 -0.63
N ASP A 268 1.95 30.77 -0.98
CA ASP A 268 0.86 31.44 -0.26
C ASP A 268 0.85 31.04 1.23
N GLU A 269 1.00 29.74 1.53
CA GLU A 269 1.08 29.25 2.91
C GLU A 269 2.31 29.80 3.67
N VAL A 270 3.42 30.12 2.99
CA VAL A 270 4.60 30.75 3.60
C VAL A 270 4.38 32.24 3.88
N VAL A 271 3.62 32.95 3.03
CA VAL A 271 3.41 34.39 3.16
C VAL A 271 2.45 34.74 4.31
N TYR A 272 1.51 33.86 4.65
CA TYR A 272 0.52 34.09 5.71
C TYR A 272 0.89 33.50 7.09
N GLU A 273 2.05 32.86 7.24
CA GLU A 273 2.57 32.34 8.53
C GLU A 273 3.65 33.24 9.18
N ASN A 274 3.90 34.45 8.64
CA ASN A 274 4.76 35.48 9.26
C ASN A 274 3.95 36.60 9.92
#